data_AF-A0A163E6F3-F1
#
_entry.id   AF-A0A163E6F3-F1
#
_cell.length_a   1.000
_cell.length_b   1.000
_cell.length_c   1.000
_cell.angle_alpha   90.00
_cell.angle_beta   90.00
_cell.angle_gamma   90.00
#
_symmetry.space_group_name_H-M   'P 1'
#
loop_
_entity.id
_entity.type
_entity.pdbx_description
1 polymer ?
#
loop_
_entity_poly.entity_id
_entity_poly.type
_entity_poly.pdbx_seq_one_letter_code
_entity_poly.pdbx_strand_id
1 'polypeptide(L)'
;MSGPRQHDYELLPRTSLEAQDLPALPRSLSTPSWLRALSSRLPGVKTLCERATYTRLVAPRRRRRSLVRAICYALFAVLYLCAFLVLIAGIFFPSYTTRPAHYLELQQRAANGTEPGRANPFAEKVFIAASLYEDKGQLTSGAWARSVLQLIDLLGPDNVHLSVYEDNPTEAAKHSLASFRQNLTCKSTIVAEPFDAKTLPRVTLPTGKSRLKRIAFLAEVRNRALAPIDQQSVRFDKILYLNDVNFHPIEAAQLLFATNVDSAGRTDYGAACAFDYINAFKFYDRFATRDYDGRVTGVPFFPYFTSAGTATSRNDMLSQTDAVRVRSCWGGMVAYEAHWFQDQTRFEDKPANATSSAQHTSPDPARAPLRFRYEEDVFWDASECCLINADLQYRRTGRGMPADSGIYVNPYIRVAYDEKTLSWLNWTRRPERLYSIFHDILNHMVGFPSVNARMGDEPGQTVTDTVWEYEDPSRGFAHNATRTDLAGHWAKITRTAKPGSYCGSPNLLVMNEGPEDGEGRWRKMPVPRPPKA
;
A
#
# COMPACT_ATOMS: atom_id res chain seq x y z
N MET A 1 -22.48 -23.65 -13.00
CA MET A 1 -21.08 -23.20 -13.02
C MET A 1 -21.01 -21.85 -12.34
N SER A 2 -20.85 -21.88 -11.02
CA SER A 2 -20.81 -20.72 -10.15
C SER A 2 -19.39 -20.18 -10.18
N GLY A 3 -19.20 -18.95 -10.67
CA GLY A 3 -17.88 -18.30 -10.64
C GLY A 3 -17.37 -18.14 -9.21
N PRO A 4 -16.03 -18.14 -8.99
CA PRO A 4 -15.46 -17.96 -7.67
C PRO A 4 -15.90 -16.61 -7.09
N ARG A 5 -16.49 -16.64 -5.89
CA ARG A 5 -16.88 -15.45 -5.14
C ARG A 5 -15.62 -14.71 -4.71
N GLN A 6 -15.68 -13.39 -4.87
CA GLN A 6 -14.68 -12.38 -4.54
C GLN A 6 -14.13 -12.57 -3.11
N HIS A 7 -12.81 -12.38 -2.95
CA HIS A 7 -12.15 -12.37 -1.64
C HIS A 7 -12.70 -11.22 -0.79
N ASP A 8 -13.32 -11.53 0.35
CA ASP A 8 -13.73 -10.53 1.35
C ASP A 8 -12.50 -10.14 2.18
N TYR A 9 -11.69 -9.22 1.64
CA TYR A 9 -10.65 -8.52 2.39
C TYR A 9 -11.29 -7.36 3.17
N GLU A 10 -10.96 -7.22 4.45
CA GLU A 10 -11.42 -6.09 5.25
C GLU A 10 -10.52 -4.85 5.03
N LEU A 11 -10.89 -4.08 4.01
CA LEU A 11 -10.17 -2.90 3.53
C LEU A 11 -9.96 -1.88 4.63
N LEU A 12 -8.73 -1.34 4.75
CA LEU A 12 -8.44 -0.21 5.63
C LEU A 12 -9.53 0.87 5.49
N PRO A 13 -10.06 1.39 6.61
CA PRO A 13 -11.08 2.41 6.52
C PRO A 13 -10.40 3.66 5.96
N ARG A 14 -11.10 4.31 5.04
CA ARG A 14 -10.70 5.60 4.50
C ARG A 14 -10.40 6.59 5.64
N THR A 15 -9.33 7.37 5.50
CA THR A 15 -9.00 8.44 6.46
C THR A 15 -10.22 9.37 6.63
N SER A 16 -10.37 10.08 7.76
CA SER A 16 -11.61 10.85 8.02
C SER A 16 -11.92 11.94 6.99
N LEU A 17 -10.95 12.34 6.16
CA LEU A 17 -11.13 13.27 5.04
C LEU A 17 -11.67 12.58 3.78
N GLU A 18 -11.41 11.28 3.61
CA GLU A 18 -11.92 10.46 2.51
C GLU A 18 -13.32 9.87 2.79
N ALA A 19 -13.84 10.10 4.00
CA ALA A 19 -15.17 9.68 4.45
C ALA A 19 -16.29 10.67 4.01
N GLN A 20 -15.99 11.65 3.17
CA GLN A 20 -17.04 12.39 2.46
C GLN A 20 -17.63 11.48 1.40
N ASP A 21 -18.73 10.81 1.77
CA ASP A 21 -19.45 9.86 0.94
C ASP A 21 -19.91 10.51 -0.38
N LEU A 22 -19.35 10.04 -1.50
CA LEU A 22 -20.11 10.04 -2.74
C LEU A 22 -21.21 8.98 -2.57
N PRO A 23 -22.50 9.31 -2.79
CA PRO A 23 -23.59 8.40 -2.51
C PRO A 23 -23.40 7.08 -3.25
N ALA A 24 -23.60 5.98 -2.52
CA ALA A 24 -23.60 4.63 -3.08
C ALA A 24 -24.68 4.54 -4.17
N LEU A 25 -24.25 4.42 -5.43
CA LEU A 25 -25.15 4.06 -6.52
C LEU A 25 -25.65 2.63 -6.27
N PRO A 26 -26.97 2.40 -6.15
CA PRO A 26 -27.50 1.07 -5.90
C PRO A 26 -27.13 0.13 -7.04
N ARG A 27 -26.53 -1.02 -6.69
CA ARG A 27 -26.31 -2.13 -7.63
C ARG A 27 -27.65 -2.72 -8.01
N SER A 28 -28.15 -2.36 -9.19
CA SER A 28 -29.28 -3.04 -9.83
C SER A 28 -28.85 -4.44 -10.25
N LEU A 29 -29.65 -5.42 -9.81
CA LEU A 29 -29.58 -6.82 -10.25
C LEU A 29 -29.77 -6.92 -11.75
N SER A 30 -28.99 -7.82 -12.34
CA SER A 30 -28.97 -8.22 -13.75
C SER A 30 -30.35 -8.40 -14.38
N THR A 31 -30.56 -7.73 -15.52
CA THR A 31 -31.52 -8.11 -16.58
C THR A 31 -30.78 -8.12 -17.93
N PRO A 32 -31.26 -8.88 -18.94
CA PRO A 32 -30.41 -9.42 -19.99
C PRO A 32 -30.02 -8.43 -21.09
N SER A 33 -28.82 -8.66 -21.64
CA SER A 33 -28.19 -8.17 -22.88
C SER A 33 -28.89 -7.04 -23.67
N TRP A 34 -28.55 -5.79 -23.35
CA TRP A 34 -28.77 -4.63 -24.23
C TRP A 34 -27.93 -4.69 -25.54
N LEU A 35 -26.87 -5.51 -25.55
CA LEU A 35 -25.99 -5.70 -26.71
C LEU A 35 -26.63 -6.46 -27.89
N ARG A 36 -27.73 -7.20 -27.69
CA ARG A 36 -28.50 -7.80 -28.80
C ARG A 36 -29.51 -6.83 -29.44
N ALA A 37 -29.77 -5.67 -28.83
CA ALA A 37 -30.63 -4.64 -29.39
C ALA A 37 -29.84 -3.57 -30.19
N LEU A 38 -28.51 -3.55 -30.09
CA LEU A 38 -27.66 -2.57 -30.79
C LEU A 38 -27.23 -2.99 -32.21
N SER A 39 -27.34 -4.26 -32.58
CA SER A 39 -26.99 -4.72 -33.93
C SER A 39 -28.12 -4.58 -34.95
N SER A 40 -29.35 -4.22 -34.54
CA SER A 40 -30.51 -4.08 -35.42
C SER A 40 -30.95 -2.63 -35.68
N ARG A 41 -30.20 -1.62 -35.21
CA ARG A 41 -30.55 -0.19 -35.41
C ARG A 41 -29.34 0.75 -35.64
N LEU A 42 -28.40 0.36 -36.49
CA LEU A 42 -27.38 1.28 -37.03
C LEU A 42 -27.60 1.53 -38.53
N PRO A 43 -28.49 2.45 -38.93
CA PRO A 43 -28.42 3.03 -40.26
C PRO A 43 -27.38 4.16 -40.26
N GLY A 44 -26.38 4.04 -41.14
CA GLY A 44 -25.69 5.21 -41.69
C GLY A 44 -24.25 5.46 -41.24
N VAL A 45 -23.33 4.60 -41.67
CA VAL A 45 -21.89 4.98 -41.80
C VAL A 45 -21.59 5.53 -43.21
N LYS A 46 -22.61 5.78 -44.04
CA LYS A 46 -22.44 6.29 -45.43
C LYS A 46 -22.79 7.77 -45.64
N THR A 47 -23.27 8.49 -44.62
CA THR A 47 -23.83 9.84 -44.79
C THR A 47 -23.03 10.96 -44.13
N LEU A 48 -21.81 10.68 -43.65
CA LEU A 48 -20.91 11.71 -43.07
C LEU A 48 -20.20 12.57 -44.14
N CYS A 49 -20.46 12.35 -45.44
CA CYS A 49 -19.81 13.07 -46.54
C CYS A 49 -20.74 13.93 -47.41
N GLU A 50 -22.00 14.16 -47.02
CA GLU A 50 -22.93 14.94 -47.83
C GLU A 50 -23.07 16.39 -47.34
N ARG A 51 -22.57 17.32 -48.16
CA ARG A 51 -22.58 18.78 -47.97
C ARG A 51 -23.99 19.41 -47.82
N ALA A 52 -25.05 18.63 -48.05
CA ALA A 52 -26.45 19.08 -48.06
C ALA A 52 -27.13 19.10 -46.68
N THR A 53 -26.51 18.57 -45.61
CA THR A 53 -27.10 18.55 -44.26
C THR A 53 -26.94 19.87 -43.49
N TYR A 54 -26.01 20.74 -43.89
CA TYR A 54 -25.78 22.01 -43.20
C TYR A 54 -26.83 23.09 -43.49
N THR A 55 -27.48 23.07 -44.65
CA THR A 55 -28.39 24.14 -45.09
C THR A 55 -29.83 24.02 -44.57
N ARG A 56 -30.21 22.91 -43.92
CA ARG A 56 -31.58 22.70 -43.37
C ARG A 56 -31.71 22.94 -41.85
N LEU A 57 -30.65 23.37 -41.17
CA LEU A 57 -30.67 23.62 -39.72
C LEU A 57 -31.27 24.99 -39.32
N VAL A 58 -31.64 25.84 -40.29
CA VAL A 58 -32.17 27.19 -40.02
C VAL A 58 -33.65 27.29 -40.42
N ALA A 59 -34.55 26.66 -39.67
CA ALA A 59 -35.98 26.95 -39.73
C ALA A 59 -36.63 27.00 -38.33
N PRO A 60 -37.46 27.99 -37.99
CA PRO A 60 -37.61 28.46 -36.60
C PRO A 60 -38.59 27.64 -35.74
N ARG A 61 -39.36 26.70 -36.32
CA ARG A 61 -40.49 26.03 -35.64
C ARG A 61 -40.20 24.66 -35.01
N ARG A 62 -38.95 24.16 -35.02
CA ARG A 62 -38.54 22.87 -34.39
C ARG A 62 -37.34 22.98 -33.42
N ARG A 63 -37.11 24.16 -32.83
CA ARG A 63 -35.94 24.47 -31.98
C ARG A 63 -35.67 23.46 -30.85
N ARG A 64 -36.68 23.02 -30.08
CA ARG A 64 -36.48 22.09 -28.95
C ARG A 64 -35.97 20.69 -29.37
N ARG A 65 -36.53 20.11 -30.44
CA ARG A 65 -36.06 18.80 -30.96
C ARG A 65 -34.68 18.90 -31.62
N SER A 66 -34.32 20.08 -32.14
CA SER A 66 -32.98 20.36 -32.68
C SER A 66 -31.93 20.52 -31.57
N LEU A 67 -32.27 21.17 -30.46
CA LEU A 67 -31.39 21.32 -29.30
C LEU A 67 -31.10 19.98 -28.62
N VAL A 68 -32.11 19.14 -28.39
CA VAL A 68 -31.90 17.80 -27.81
C VAL A 68 -31.00 16.95 -28.71
N ARG A 69 -31.22 16.98 -30.03
CA ARG A 69 -30.33 16.28 -30.98
C ARG A 69 -28.91 16.84 -30.96
N ALA A 70 -28.74 18.16 -30.93
CA ALA A 70 -27.42 18.79 -30.82
C ALA A 70 -26.71 18.41 -29.52
N ILE A 71 -27.42 18.37 -28.39
CA ILE A 71 -26.89 17.91 -27.10
C ILE A 71 -26.49 16.44 -27.20
N CYS A 72 -27.33 15.56 -27.75
CA CYS A 72 -26.97 14.16 -27.93
C CYS A 72 -25.74 13.99 -28.84
N TYR A 73 -25.67 14.68 -29.99
CA TYR A 73 -24.51 14.62 -30.87
C TYR A 73 -23.25 15.18 -30.21
N ALA A 74 -23.36 16.27 -29.45
CA ALA A 74 -22.24 16.81 -28.68
C ALA A 74 -21.76 15.81 -27.62
N LEU A 75 -22.67 15.16 -26.88
CA LEU A 75 -22.32 14.11 -25.92
C LEU A 75 -21.61 12.94 -26.59
N PHE A 76 -22.13 12.42 -27.70
CA PHE A 76 -21.45 11.35 -28.44
C PHE A 76 -20.09 11.80 -28.99
N ALA A 77 -20.00 13.01 -29.56
CA ALA A 77 -18.74 13.55 -30.05
C ALA A 77 -17.69 13.68 -28.94
N VAL A 78 -18.09 14.12 -27.75
CA VAL A 78 -17.21 14.17 -26.56
C VAL A 78 -16.76 12.78 -26.17
N LEU A 79 -17.65 11.78 -26.12
CA LEU A 79 -17.27 10.40 -25.81
C LEU A 79 -16.29 9.81 -26.83
N TYR A 80 -16.53 10.05 -28.13
CA TYR A 80 -15.60 9.62 -29.19
C TYR A 80 -14.25 10.34 -29.09
N LEU A 81 -14.25 11.64 -28.79
CA LEU A 81 -13.02 12.39 -28.59
C LEU A 81 -12.24 11.86 -27.38
N CYS A 82 -12.90 11.60 -26.25
CA CYS A 82 -12.27 11.00 -25.08
C CYS A 82 -11.70 9.61 -25.39
N ALA A 83 -12.46 8.75 -26.09
CA ALA A 83 -11.97 7.44 -26.50
C ALA A 83 -10.76 7.55 -27.44
N PHE A 84 -10.81 8.48 -28.41
CA PHE A 84 -9.70 8.76 -29.31
C PHE A 84 -8.46 9.24 -28.55
N LEU A 85 -8.62 10.18 -27.60
CA LEU A 85 -7.52 10.65 -26.76
C LEU A 85 -6.90 9.53 -25.92
N VAL A 86 -7.72 8.66 -25.32
CA VAL A 86 -7.24 7.49 -24.56
C VAL A 86 -6.44 6.55 -25.47
N LEU A 87 -6.92 6.29 -26.68
CA LEU A 87 -6.21 5.44 -27.64
C LEU A 87 -4.88 6.07 -28.09
N ILE A 88 -4.89 7.35 -28.48
CA ILE A 88 -3.68 8.08 -28.89
C ILE A 88 -2.66 8.13 -27.74
N ALA A 89 -3.08 8.51 -26.53
CA ALA A 89 -2.20 8.56 -25.38
C ALA A 89 -1.64 7.17 -25.02
N GLY A 90 -2.48 6.14 -25.04
CA GLY A 90 -2.06 4.77 -24.73
C GLY A 90 -1.13 4.15 -25.77
N ILE A 91 -1.13 4.63 -27.01
CA ILE A 91 -0.24 4.16 -28.08
C ILE A 91 1.06 4.96 -28.11
N PHE A 92 0.98 6.29 -28.11
CA PHE A 92 2.12 7.17 -28.37
C PHE A 92 2.81 7.70 -27.11
N PHE A 93 2.10 7.74 -25.98
CA PHE A 93 2.62 8.26 -24.71
C PHE A 93 2.37 7.29 -23.53
N PRO A 94 2.69 5.99 -23.68
CA PRO A 94 2.37 5.02 -22.64
C PRO A 94 3.16 5.29 -21.35
N SER A 95 2.49 5.14 -20.21
CA SER A 95 3.10 5.28 -18.88
C SER A 95 3.78 4.00 -18.42
N TYR A 96 5.05 4.08 -17.98
CA TYR A 96 5.78 2.98 -17.34
C TYR A 96 5.74 1.66 -18.13
N THR A 97 5.77 1.75 -19.47
CA THR A 97 5.91 0.60 -20.37
C THR A 97 7.31 0.45 -20.95
N THR A 98 8.05 1.55 -21.04
CA THR A 98 9.43 1.56 -21.53
C THR A 98 10.36 1.36 -20.34
N ARG A 99 10.79 0.12 -20.10
CA ARG A 99 11.65 -0.22 -18.96
C ARG A 99 13.09 0.28 -19.19
N PRO A 100 13.82 0.66 -18.13
CA PRO A 100 15.26 0.94 -18.23
C PRO A 100 16.07 -0.26 -18.73
N ALA A 101 17.26 -0.02 -19.28
CA ALA A 101 18.09 -1.06 -19.91
C ALA A 101 18.44 -2.21 -18.94
N HIS A 102 18.81 -1.90 -17.70
CA HIS A 102 19.17 -2.91 -16.70
C HIS A 102 18.01 -3.84 -16.30
N TYR A 103 16.75 -3.39 -16.45
CA TYR A 103 15.57 -4.25 -16.26
C TYR A 103 15.47 -5.30 -17.36
N LEU A 104 15.74 -4.88 -18.60
CA LEU A 104 15.71 -5.76 -19.77
C LEU A 104 16.87 -6.76 -19.72
N GLU A 105 18.05 -6.33 -19.29
CA GLU A 105 19.20 -7.21 -19.07
C GLU A 105 18.89 -8.29 -18.03
N LEU A 106 18.32 -7.91 -16.87
CA LEU A 106 17.91 -8.85 -15.84
C LEU A 106 16.83 -9.82 -16.35
N GLN A 107 15.86 -9.31 -17.12
CA GLN A 107 14.81 -10.13 -17.72
C GLN A 107 15.35 -11.11 -18.77
N GLN A 108 16.29 -10.68 -19.62
CA GLN A 108 16.94 -11.55 -20.61
C GLN A 108 17.79 -12.61 -19.93
N ARG A 109 18.56 -12.26 -18.89
CA ARG A 109 19.32 -13.21 -18.08
C ARG A 109 18.40 -14.26 -17.46
N ALA A 110 17.26 -13.82 -16.91
CA ALA A 110 16.26 -14.72 -16.34
C ALA A 110 15.53 -15.60 -17.37
N ALA A 111 15.39 -15.14 -18.61
CA ALA A 111 14.75 -15.92 -19.68
C ALA A 111 15.69 -16.92 -20.35
N ASN A 112 16.98 -16.56 -20.50
CA ASN A 112 17.97 -17.38 -21.19
C ASN A 112 18.65 -18.39 -20.27
N GLY A 113 18.69 -18.14 -18.97
CA GLY A 113 19.29 -19.05 -17.99
C GLY A 113 18.40 -20.25 -17.70
N THR A 114 18.99 -21.44 -17.63
CA THR A 114 18.32 -22.67 -17.19
C THR A 114 18.57 -22.97 -15.71
N GLU A 115 19.64 -22.41 -15.14
CA GLU A 115 20.02 -22.64 -13.75
C GLU A 115 19.20 -21.76 -12.78
N PRO A 116 18.97 -22.25 -11.54
CA PRO A 116 18.40 -21.42 -10.48
C PRO A 116 19.30 -20.21 -10.16
N GLY A 117 18.70 -19.10 -9.70
CA GLY A 117 19.46 -17.88 -9.37
C GLY A 117 19.76 -16.96 -10.56
N ARG A 118 19.18 -17.25 -11.71
CA ARG A 118 19.35 -16.47 -12.95
C ARG A 118 18.88 -15.01 -12.89
N ALA A 119 18.06 -14.64 -11.92
CA ALA A 119 17.65 -13.24 -11.67
C ALA A 119 18.31 -12.63 -10.43
N ASN A 120 19.34 -13.27 -9.86
CA ASN A 120 20.11 -12.74 -8.72
C ASN A 120 21.57 -12.55 -9.14
N PRO A 121 21.90 -11.42 -9.80
CA PRO A 121 23.17 -11.25 -10.49
C PRO A 121 24.41 -11.33 -9.58
N PHE A 122 24.23 -11.00 -8.29
CA PHE A 122 25.30 -10.94 -7.30
C PHE A 122 25.20 -12.03 -6.22
N ALA A 123 24.30 -13.01 -6.39
CA ALA A 123 24.05 -14.08 -5.42
C ALA A 123 23.75 -13.56 -3.99
N GLU A 124 23.05 -12.42 -3.90
CA GLU A 124 22.64 -11.82 -2.63
C GLU A 124 21.71 -12.76 -1.85
N LYS A 125 21.90 -12.83 -0.52
CA LYS A 125 21.05 -13.61 0.38
C LYS A 125 19.77 -12.85 0.67
N VAL A 126 18.62 -13.43 0.35
CA VAL A 126 17.30 -12.82 0.48
C VAL A 126 16.46 -13.53 1.53
N PHE A 127 16.00 -12.79 2.53
CA PHE A 127 14.99 -13.26 3.48
C PHE A 127 13.61 -12.79 3.04
N ILE A 128 12.72 -13.71 2.66
CA ILE A 128 11.34 -13.39 2.27
C ILE A 128 10.45 -13.55 3.51
N ALA A 129 9.70 -12.51 3.88
CA ALA A 129 8.81 -12.53 5.03
C ALA A 129 7.36 -12.26 4.59
N ALA A 130 6.43 -13.14 4.96
CA ALA A 130 5.01 -12.97 4.68
C ALA A 130 4.16 -13.26 5.92
N SER A 131 3.40 -12.28 6.37
CA SER A 131 2.31 -12.48 7.33
C SER A 131 1.01 -12.63 6.54
N LEU A 132 0.43 -13.82 6.54
CA LEU A 132 -0.72 -14.18 5.71
C LEU A 132 -1.98 -14.34 6.55
N TYR A 133 -3.12 -14.30 5.87
CA TYR A 133 -4.38 -14.74 6.41
C TYR A 133 -5.17 -15.46 5.31
N GLU A 134 -5.61 -16.68 5.59
CA GLU A 134 -6.39 -17.49 4.69
C GLU A 134 -7.59 -18.13 5.42
N ASP A 135 -8.79 -17.93 4.88
CA ASP A 135 -9.97 -18.65 5.37
C ASP A 135 -10.12 -20.02 4.70
N LYS A 136 -9.85 -20.09 3.40
CA LYS A 136 -10.17 -21.26 2.54
C LYS A 136 -8.94 -21.99 1.99
N GLY A 137 -7.74 -21.63 2.42
CA GLY A 137 -6.50 -22.22 1.90
C GLY A 137 -6.31 -22.00 0.39
N GLN A 138 -6.69 -20.84 -0.15
CA GLN A 138 -6.66 -20.56 -1.59
C GLN A 138 -5.44 -19.76 -2.03
N LEU A 139 -4.77 -19.06 -1.11
CA LEU A 139 -3.63 -18.22 -1.44
C LEU A 139 -2.38 -19.09 -1.57
N THR A 140 -2.09 -19.92 -0.56
CA THR A 140 -0.94 -20.84 -0.56
C THR A 140 -1.12 -22.09 -1.43
N SER A 141 -2.33 -22.35 -1.94
CA SER A 141 -2.58 -23.33 -3.01
C SER A 141 -2.74 -22.69 -4.40
N GLY A 142 -2.68 -21.36 -4.49
CA GLY A 142 -3.10 -20.60 -5.66
C GLY A 142 -1.99 -19.88 -6.41
N ALA A 143 -2.34 -18.75 -7.03
CA ALA A 143 -1.44 -17.93 -7.83
C ALA A 143 -0.30 -17.29 -7.02
N TRP A 144 -0.56 -16.90 -5.77
CA TRP A 144 0.46 -16.37 -4.87
C TRP A 144 1.57 -17.40 -4.64
N ALA A 145 1.23 -18.63 -4.22
CA ALA A 145 2.21 -19.69 -4.02
C ALA A 145 3.00 -20.02 -5.28
N ARG A 146 2.34 -20.12 -6.44
CA ARG A 146 3.04 -20.33 -7.73
C ARG A 146 4.04 -19.22 -8.04
N SER A 147 3.69 -17.96 -7.74
CA SER A 147 4.56 -16.81 -7.96
C SER A 147 5.75 -16.81 -7.00
N VAL A 148 5.53 -17.18 -5.74
CA VAL A 148 6.61 -17.32 -4.74
C VAL A 148 7.57 -18.46 -5.11
N LEU A 149 7.07 -19.62 -5.55
CA LEU A 149 7.91 -20.74 -6.01
C LEU A 149 8.78 -20.34 -7.21
N GLN A 150 8.19 -19.66 -8.19
CA GLN A 150 8.93 -19.14 -9.34
C GLN A 150 9.95 -18.06 -8.93
N LEU A 151 9.61 -17.22 -7.96
CA LEU A 151 10.54 -16.22 -7.44
C LEU A 151 11.73 -16.89 -6.75
N ILE A 152 11.50 -17.91 -5.90
CA ILE A 152 12.57 -18.67 -5.24
C ILE A 152 13.54 -19.26 -6.28
N ASP A 153 13.01 -19.85 -7.36
CA ASP A 153 13.81 -20.37 -8.46
C ASP A 153 14.62 -19.27 -9.17
N LEU A 154 14.00 -18.12 -9.46
CA LEU A 154 14.67 -16.96 -10.05
C LEU A 154 15.79 -16.40 -9.17
N LEU A 155 15.59 -16.38 -7.85
CA LEU A 155 16.57 -15.87 -6.88
C LEU A 155 17.67 -16.89 -6.54
N GLY A 156 17.40 -18.16 -6.77
CA GLY A 156 18.26 -19.29 -6.42
C GLY A 156 17.88 -19.83 -5.04
N PRO A 157 17.43 -21.10 -4.92
CA PRO A 157 16.96 -21.67 -3.65
C PRO A 157 17.99 -21.57 -2.51
N ASP A 158 19.28 -21.67 -2.82
CA ASP A 158 20.38 -21.56 -1.84
C ASP A 158 20.61 -20.13 -1.33
N ASN A 159 20.04 -19.14 -2.00
CA ASN A 159 20.13 -17.74 -1.63
C ASN A 159 18.89 -17.25 -0.87
N VAL A 160 17.88 -18.09 -0.70
CA VAL A 160 16.59 -17.68 -0.14
C VAL A 160 16.29 -18.38 1.18
N HIS A 161 15.78 -17.61 2.14
CA HIS A 161 15.03 -18.15 3.28
C HIS A 161 13.61 -17.61 3.23
N LEU A 162 12.61 -18.48 3.17
CA LEU A 162 11.19 -18.08 3.20
C LEU A 162 10.62 -18.23 4.62
N SER A 163 10.09 -17.14 5.15
CA SER A 163 9.38 -17.11 6.42
C SER A 163 7.91 -16.74 6.20
N VAL A 164 7.00 -17.63 6.57
CA VAL A 164 5.54 -17.41 6.50
C VAL A 164 4.96 -17.55 7.89
N TYR A 165 4.18 -16.56 8.30
CA TYR A 165 3.44 -16.58 9.55
C TYR A 165 1.94 -16.42 9.29
N GLU A 166 1.14 -17.28 9.88
CA GLU A 166 -0.32 -17.16 9.89
C GLU A 166 -0.86 -17.38 11.30
N ASP A 167 -1.64 -16.41 11.79
CA ASP A 167 -2.28 -16.47 13.09
C ASP A 167 -3.67 -17.11 13.00
N ASN A 168 -3.99 -17.98 13.95
CA ASN A 168 -5.30 -18.63 14.07
C ASN A 168 -5.82 -19.26 12.75
N PRO A 169 -5.01 -20.04 12.00
CA PRO A 169 -5.38 -20.58 10.70
C PRO A 169 -6.54 -21.59 10.81
N THR A 170 -7.42 -21.58 9.81
CA THR A 170 -8.43 -22.64 9.64
C THR A 170 -7.76 -23.97 9.29
N GLU A 171 -8.47 -25.10 9.45
CA GLU A 171 -7.93 -26.40 9.03
C GLU A 171 -7.61 -26.43 7.52
N ALA A 172 -8.42 -25.76 6.70
CA ALA A 172 -8.15 -25.62 5.27
C ALA A 172 -6.86 -24.84 5.00
N ALA A 173 -6.61 -23.75 5.72
CA ALA A 173 -5.38 -22.98 5.63
C ALA A 173 -4.16 -23.81 6.08
N LYS A 174 -4.25 -24.55 7.19
CA LYS A 174 -3.19 -25.45 7.65
C LYS A 174 -2.83 -26.51 6.60
N HIS A 175 -3.84 -27.14 5.99
CA HIS A 175 -3.61 -28.10 4.91
C HIS A 175 -2.94 -27.46 3.70
N SER A 176 -3.40 -26.27 3.29
CA SER A 176 -2.82 -25.53 2.16
C SER A 176 -1.37 -25.15 2.42
N LEU A 177 -1.05 -24.62 3.61
CA LEU A 177 0.31 -24.30 4.03
C LEU A 177 1.22 -25.55 4.07
N ALA A 178 0.70 -26.69 4.53
CA ALA A 178 1.44 -27.94 4.55
C ALA A 178 1.77 -28.43 3.13
N SER A 179 0.81 -28.37 2.20
CA SER A 179 1.05 -28.69 0.80
C SER A 179 2.01 -27.71 0.13
N PHE A 180 1.91 -26.42 0.43
CA PHE A 180 2.84 -25.40 -0.04
C PHE A 180 4.26 -25.71 0.42
N ARG A 181 4.45 -26.08 1.69
CA ARG A 181 5.74 -26.45 2.28
C ARG A 181 6.43 -27.59 1.52
N GLN A 182 5.68 -28.59 1.08
CA GLN A 182 6.22 -29.75 0.35
C GLN A 182 6.81 -29.37 -1.02
N ASN A 183 6.33 -28.28 -1.62
CA ASN A 183 6.80 -27.81 -2.93
C ASN A 183 7.96 -26.81 -2.85
N LEU A 184 8.34 -26.36 -1.65
CA LEU A 184 9.43 -25.41 -1.46
C LEU A 184 10.79 -26.08 -1.69
N THR A 185 11.65 -25.40 -2.45
CA THR A 185 13.02 -25.84 -2.74
C THR A 185 14.07 -25.14 -1.88
N CYS A 186 13.72 -24.05 -1.20
CA CYS A 186 14.63 -23.28 -0.34
C CYS A 186 14.46 -23.61 1.15
N LYS A 187 15.36 -23.08 1.99
CA LYS A 187 15.15 -23.08 3.44
C LYS A 187 13.89 -22.30 3.79
N SER A 188 13.09 -22.82 4.71
CA SER A 188 11.83 -22.18 5.07
C SER A 188 11.40 -22.41 6.52
N THR A 189 10.74 -21.38 7.07
CA THR A 189 10.09 -21.38 8.37
C THR A 189 8.64 -20.98 8.17
N ILE A 190 7.73 -21.98 8.15
CA ILE A 190 6.29 -21.74 8.10
C ILE A 190 5.72 -21.98 9.50
N VAL A 191 5.16 -20.95 10.11
CA VAL A 191 4.55 -20.96 11.44
C VAL A 191 3.06 -20.69 11.30
N ALA A 192 2.25 -21.62 11.79
CA ALA A 192 0.80 -21.57 11.74
C ALA A 192 0.29 -21.98 13.12
N GLU A 193 -0.11 -21.01 13.94
CA GLU A 193 -0.34 -21.23 15.38
C GLU A 193 -1.58 -20.51 15.91
N PRO A 194 -2.21 -21.03 16.99
CA PRO A 194 -3.16 -20.25 17.77
C PRO A 194 -2.45 -19.03 18.36
N PHE A 195 -3.05 -17.86 18.21
CA PHE A 195 -2.51 -16.60 18.72
C PHE A 195 -3.54 -15.90 19.61
N ASP A 196 -3.22 -15.79 20.89
CA ASP A 196 -4.04 -15.06 21.85
C ASP A 196 -3.74 -13.55 21.78
N ALA A 197 -4.57 -12.83 21.02
CA ALA A 197 -4.48 -11.38 20.88
C ALA A 197 -4.62 -10.61 22.21
N LYS A 198 -5.12 -11.25 23.29
CA LYS A 198 -5.20 -10.62 24.63
C LYS A 198 -3.83 -10.39 25.25
N THR A 199 -2.80 -11.10 24.78
CA THR A 199 -1.41 -10.91 25.23
C THR A 199 -0.79 -9.61 24.72
N LEU A 200 -1.39 -8.98 23.71
CA LEU A 200 -0.90 -7.73 23.15
C LEU A 200 -1.23 -6.52 24.01
N PRO A 201 -0.39 -5.46 23.97
CA PRO A 201 -0.67 -4.22 24.67
C PRO A 201 -2.00 -3.60 24.23
N ARG A 202 -2.70 -3.01 25.20
CA ARG A 202 -4.05 -2.47 25.03
C ARG A 202 -4.10 -1.01 25.46
N VAL A 203 -5.00 -0.26 24.84
CA VAL A 203 -5.31 1.12 25.25
C VAL A 203 -6.60 1.16 26.05
N THR A 204 -6.62 2.02 27.08
CA THR A 204 -7.81 2.31 27.86
C THR A 204 -8.51 3.52 27.26
N LEU A 205 -9.74 3.34 26.80
CA LEU A 205 -10.56 4.42 26.30
C LEU A 205 -10.99 5.36 27.44
N PRO A 206 -11.36 6.62 27.16
CA PRO A 206 -11.91 7.51 28.19
C PRO A 206 -13.20 6.97 28.86
N THR A 207 -13.88 6.02 28.24
CA THR A 207 -15.03 5.30 28.82
C THR A 207 -14.62 4.19 29.81
N GLY A 208 -13.33 4.01 30.08
CA GLY A 208 -12.77 2.95 30.91
C GLY A 208 -12.63 1.59 30.20
N LYS A 209 -13.16 1.43 28.99
CA LYS A 209 -13.08 0.18 28.23
C LYS A 209 -11.68 -0.06 27.68
N SER A 210 -11.13 -1.26 27.88
CA SER A 210 -9.86 -1.68 27.29
C SER A 210 -10.06 -2.20 25.87
N ARG A 211 -9.21 -1.77 24.92
CA ARG A 211 -9.26 -2.18 23.50
C ARG A 211 -7.87 -2.46 22.94
N LEU A 212 -7.76 -3.47 22.08
CA LEU A 212 -6.56 -3.74 21.28
C LEU A 212 -6.57 -2.85 20.04
N LYS A 213 -5.51 -2.06 19.84
CA LYS A 213 -5.33 -1.29 18.61
C LYS A 213 -5.01 -2.24 17.45
N ARG A 214 -5.66 -2.04 16.30
CA ARG A 214 -5.41 -2.82 15.08
C ARG A 214 -3.94 -2.77 14.66
N ILE A 215 -3.31 -1.60 14.76
CA ILE A 215 -1.91 -1.43 14.35
C ILE A 215 -0.95 -2.18 15.27
N ALA A 216 -1.27 -2.31 16.56
CA ALA A 216 -0.50 -3.15 17.48
C ALA A 216 -0.53 -4.61 17.05
N PHE A 217 -1.71 -5.12 16.67
CA PHE A 217 -1.87 -6.46 16.11
C PHE A 217 -1.07 -6.63 14.79
N LEU A 218 -1.19 -5.69 13.85
CA LEU A 218 -0.47 -5.77 12.57
C LEU A 218 1.05 -5.72 12.73
N ALA A 219 1.55 -4.87 13.64
CA ALA A 219 2.97 -4.81 13.95
C ALA A 219 3.49 -6.14 14.53
N GLU A 220 2.73 -6.77 15.43
CA GLU A 220 3.09 -8.07 16.00
C GLU A 220 3.20 -9.15 14.91
N VAL A 221 2.16 -9.34 14.09
CA VAL A 221 2.16 -10.45 13.10
C VAL A 221 3.27 -10.28 12.07
N ARG A 222 3.64 -9.05 11.69
CA ARG A 222 4.80 -8.77 10.82
C ARG A 222 6.13 -9.04 11.53
N ASN A 223 6.24 -8.69 12.81
CA ASN A 223 7.42 -9.03 13.61
C ASN A 223 7.58 -10.54 13.76
N ARG A 224 6.48 -11.30 13.92
CA ARG A 224 6.52 -12.77 13.94
C ARG A 224 6.94 -13.36 12.60
N ALA A 225 6.46 -12.82 11.48
CA ALA A 225 6.93 -13.20 10.15
C ALA A 225 8.43 -12.93 9.95
N LEU A 226 8.98 -11.88 10.57
CA LEU A 226 10.40 -11.55 10.51
C LEU A 226 11.26 -12.36 11.49
N ALA A 227 10.72 -12.73 12.66
CA ALA A 227 11.45 -13.28 13.80
C ALA A 227 12.44 -14.42 13.46
N PRO A 228 12.16 -15.33 12.49
CA PRO A 228 13.13 -16.37 12.13
C PRO A 228 14.47 -15.84 11.60
N ILE A 229 14.57 -14.57 11.16
CA ILE A 229 15.82 -13.94 10.72
C ILE A 229 16.87 -13.92 11.83
N ASP A 230 16.43 -13.77 13.10
CA ASP A 230 17.32 -13.71 14.27
C ASP A 230 17.87 -15.08 14.66
N GLN A 231 17.29 -16.16 14.12
CA GLN A 231 17.68 -17.54 14.41
C GLN A 231 18.60 -18.11 13.33
N GLN A 232 18.75 -17.40 12.20
CA GLN A 232 19.64 -17.82 11.12
C GLN A 232 21.08 -17.39 11.41
N SER A 233 22.03 -18.27 11.10
CA SER A 233 23.47 -17.94 11.08
C SER A 233 23.90 -17.24 9.78
N VAL A 234 22.96 -16.94 8.88
CA VAL A 234 23.21 -16.32 7.58
C VAL A 234 23.07 -14.80 7.71
N ARG A 235 24.08 -14.08 7.21
CA ARG A 235 23.96 -12.64 6.96
C ARG A 235 23.14 -12.46 5.68
N PHE A 236 21.95 -11.88 5.79
CA PHE A 236 21.13 -11.57 4.64
C PHE A 236 21.55 -10.20 4.10
N ASP A 237 21.41 -10.02 2.79
CA ASP A 237 21.65 -8.76 2.10
C ASP A 237 20.33 -7.99 1.94
N LYS A 238 19.25 -8.71 1.61
CA LYS A 238 17.92 -8.14 1.36
C LYS A 238 16.83 -8.83 2.18
N ILE A 239 15.82 -8.07 2.59
CA ILE A 239 14.53 -8.58 3.05
C ILE A 239 13.48 -8.23 2.01
N LEU A 240 12.63 -9.20 1.64
CA LEU A 240 11.44 -8.96 0.83
C LEU A 240 10.20 -9.26 1.67
N TYR A 241 9.43 -8.23 2.02
CA TYR A 241 8.11 -8.44 2.58
C TYR A 241 7.08 -8.64 1.48
N LEU A 242 6.23 -9.64 1.64
CA LEU A 242 5.12 -9.95 0.74
C LEU A 242 3.81 -10.02 1.52
N ASN A 243 2.84 -9.19 1.12
CA ASN A 243 1.45 -9.38 1.51
C ASN A 243 0.81 -10.50 0.65
N ASP A 244 -0.49 -10.70 0.83
CA ASP A 244 -1.41 -11.53 0.07
C ASP A 244 -1.72 -11.00 -1.35
N VAL A 245 -0.70 -10.47 -2.05
CA VAL A 245 -0.85 -9.87 -3.39
C VAL A 245 -0.39 -10.81 -4.50
N ASN A 246 -1.07 -10.78 -5.64
CA ASN A 246 -0.60 -11.39 -6.88
C ASN A 246 0.42 -10.47 -7.54
N PHE A 247 1.52 -11.05 -8.03
CA PHE A 247 2.64 -10.33 -8.63
C PHE A 247 3.31 -11.15 -9.73
N HIS A 248 4.09 -10.48 -10.58
CA HIS A 248 4.96 -11.15 -11.54
C HIS A 248 6.33 -11.44 -10.89
N PRO A 249 6.81 -12.69 -10.85
CA PRO A 249 8.06 -13.04 -10.15
C PRO A 249 9.29 -12.26 -10.64
N ILE A 250 9.39 -12.01 -11.94
CA ILE A 250 10.49 -11.21 -12.50
C ILE A 250 10.44 -9.75 -12.03
N GLU A 251 9.25 -9.20 -11.76
CA GLU A 251 9.09 -7.85 -11.24
C GLU A 251 9.49 -7.77 -9.76
N ALA A 252 9.28 -8.83 -8.98
CA ALA A 252 9.80 -8.91 -7.60
C ALA A 252 11.34 -8.97 -7.58
N ALA A 253 11.97 -9.70 -8.51
CA ALA A 253 13.43 -9.69 -8.66
C ALA A 253 13.95 -8.31 -9.12
N GLN A 254 13.23 -7.62 -10.00
CA GLN A 254 13.56 -6.24 -10.39
C GLN A 254 13.41 -5.26 -9.23
N LEU A 255 12.43 -5.44 -8.34
CA LEU A 255 12.32 -4.62 -7.13
C LEU A 255 13.58 -4.75 -6.26
N LEU A 256 14.06 -5.98 -6.06
CA LEU A 256 15.23 -6.31 -5.23
C LEU A 256 16.56 -5.82 -5.83
N PHE A 257 16.75 -5.94 -7.14
CA PHE A 257 18.08 -5.81 -7.76
C PHE A 257 18.17 -4.78 -8.89
N ALA A 258 17.08 -4.16 -9.30
CA ALA A 258 17.06 -3.19 -10.40
C ALA A 258 16.48 -1.82 -10.02
N THR A 259 15.95 -1.64 -8.81
CA THR A 259 15.45 -0.32 -8.36
C THR A 259 16.60 0.56 -7.87
N ASN A 260 16.70 1.79 -8.39
CA ASN A 260 17.71 2.77 -8.01
C ASN A 260 19.13 2.20 -7.99
N VAL A 261 19.59 1.69 -9.15
CA VAL A 261 20.93 1.11 -9.27
C VAL A 261 22.02 2.18 -9.41
N ASP A 262 23.15 1.96 -8.75
CA ASP A 262 24.35 2.77 -8.84
C ASP A 262 25.17 2.45 -10.11
N SER A 263 26.31 3.13 -10.27
CA SER A 263 27.22 2.89 -11.40
C SER A 263 27.88 1.51 -11.41
N ALA A 264 27.85 0.78 -10.28
CA ALA A 264 28.34 -0.60 -10.18
C ALA A 264 27.22 -1.63 -10.47
N GLY A 265 26.00 -1.18 -10.77
CA GLY A 265 24.85 -2.02 -11.03
C GLY A 265 24.23 -2.61 -9.77
N ARG A 266 24.54 -2.07 -8.58
CA ARG A 266 23.95 -2.49 -7.30
C ARG A 266 22.87 -1.52 -6.85
N THR A 267 21.89 -2.02 -6.11
CA THR A 267 20.80 -1.18 -5.63
C THR A 267 21.24 -0.28 -4.48
N ASP A 268 20.90 1.00 -4.57
CA ASP A 268 21.17 2.02 -3.54
C ASP A 268 19.84 2.50 -2.94
N TYR A 269 19.30 1.75 -1.98
CA TYR A 269 18.11 2.15 -1.24
C TYR A 269 18.16 1.58 0.17
N GLY A 270 17.53 2.29 1.12
CA GLY A 270 17.16 1.68 2.41
C GLY A 270 15.90 0.82 2.26
N ALA A 271 14.93 1.31 1.48
CA ALA A 271 13.75 0.52 1.09
C ALA A 271 13.23 0.88 -0.32
N ALA A 272 12.65 -0.11 -1.00
CA ALA A 272 12.00 0.03 -2.30
C ALA A 272 10.66 -0.73 -2.33
N CYS A 273 9.55 -0.05 -2.64
CA CYS A 273 8.21 -0.67 -2.63
C CYS A 273 7.59 -0.76 -4.03
N ALA A 274 6.73 -1.75 -4.23
CA ALA A 274 5.83 -1.83 -5.37
C ALA A 274 4.62 -0.89 -5.21
N PHE A 275 3.76 -0.84 -6.24
CA PHE A 275 2.42 -0.25 -6.14
C PHE A 275 1.33 -1.33 -6.13
N ASP A 276 0.42 -1.30 -5.15
CA ASP A 276 -0.69 -2.23 -5.06
C ASP A 276 -2.03 -1.67 -5.57
N TYR A 277 -2.80 -2.55 -6.20
CA TYR A 277 -4.06 -2.19 -6.84
C TYR A 277 -5.19 -3.04 -6.31
N ILE A 278 -6.22 -2.36 -5.80
CA ILE A 278 -7.51 -2.99 -5.46
C ILE A 278 -8.40 -3.15 -6.69
N ASN A 279 -8.18 -2.33 -7.72
CA ASN A 279 -8.75 -2.50 -9.05
C ASN A 279 -7.82 -1.85 -10.09
N ALA A 280 -8.11 -2.03 -11.37
CA ALA A 280 -7.20 -1.70 -12.46
C ALA A 280 -6.82 -0.21 -12.61
N PHE A 281 -7.38 0.71 -11.82
CA PHE A 281 -7.03 2.13 -11.83
C PHE A 281 -6.85 2.74 -10.42
N LYS A 282 -7.15 2.00 -9.35
CA LYS A 282 -7.16 2.52 -7.98
C LYS A 282 -6.02 1.93 -7.16
N PHE A 283 -5.09 2.80 -6.77
CA PHE A 283 -4.05 2.53 -5.78
C PHE A 283 -4.68 2.32 -4.40
N TYR A 284 -4.22 1.27 -3.69
CA TYR A 284 -4.80 0.87 -2.42
C TYR A 284 -4.08 1.49 -1.22
N ASP A 285 -2.76 1.30 -1.09
CA ASP A 285 -2.03 1.52 0.14
C ASP A 285 -1.66 2.98 0.45
N ARG A 286 -2.68 3.80 0.63
CA ARG A 286 -2.55 5.22 0.98
C ARG A 286 -2.25 5.44 2.47
N PHE A 287 -2.54 4.45 3.32
CA PHE A 287 -2.34 4.59 4.75
C PHE A 287 -0.85 4.55 5.12
N ALA A 288 -0.06 3.66 4.49
CA ALA A 288 1.39 3.59 4.67
C ALA A 288 2.16 4.61 3.82
N THR A 289 1.62 5.02 2.67
CA THR A 289 2.38 5.81 1.68
C THR A 289 2.36 7.30 1.98
N ARG A 290 3.55 7.93 1.98
CA ARG A 290 3.74 9.37 2.18
C ARG A 290 4.67 9.91 1.12
N ASP A 291 4.31 11.05 0.53
CA ASP A 291 5.19 11.72 -0.44
C ASP A 291 6.51 12.15 0.21
N TYR A 292 7.41 12.70 -0.59
CA TYR A 292 8.73 13.13 -0.15
C TYR A 292 8.71 14.19 0.97
N ASP A 293 7.63 14.96 1.08
CA ASP A 293 7.48 15.95 2.15
C ASP A 293 6.69 15.39 3.35
N GLY A 294 6.37 14.09 3.35
CA GLY A 294 5.63 13.44 4.42
C GLY A 294 4.11 13.67 4.33
N ARG A 295 3.59 14.16 3.21
CA ARG A 295 2.14 14.34 3.01
C ARG A 295 1.48 13.05 2.56
N VAL A 296 0.18 12.93 2.84
CA VAL A 296 -0.64 11.86 2.30
C VAL A 296 -0.71 11.98 0.77
N THR A 297 -0.91 10.84 0.10
CA THR A 297 -1.22 10.84 -1.34
C THR A 297 -2.52 11.60 -1.63
N GLY A 298 -2.65 12.13 -2.84
CA GLY A 298 -3.91 12.69 -3.36
C GLY A 298 -4.91 11.58 -3.74
N VAL A 299 -5.85 11.91 -4.62
CA VAL A 299 -6.81 10.93 -5.14
C VAL A 299 -6.11 9.67 -5.70
N PRO A 300 -6.70 8.47 -5.54
CA PRO A 300 -6.01 7.18 -5.62
C PRO A 300 -5.72 6.69 -7.05
N PHE A 301 -5.48 7.58 -8.00
CA PHE A 301 -5.11 7.24 -9.37
C PHE A 301 -3.93 8.11 -9.80
N PHE A 302 -3.26 7.73 -10.89
CA PHE A 302 -2.06 8.39 -11.38
C PHE A 302 -2.21 9.94 -11.45
N PRO A 303 -1.21 10.73 -11.01
CA PRO A 303 0.11 10.35 -10.50
C PRO A 303 0.17 10.05 -8.99
N TYR A 304 -0.97 9.84 -8.32
CA TYR A 304 -1.12 9.52 -6.89
C TYR A 304 -0.69 10.63 -5.92
N PHE A 305 0.44 11.28 -6.14
CA PHE A 305 0.97 12.37 -5.32
C PHE A 305 0.44 13.73 -5.76
N THR A 306 0.25 14.63 -4.80
CA THR A 306 -0.25 15.99 -5.07
C THR A 306 0.86 16.90 -5.55
N SER A 307 0.49 18.07 -6.10
CA SER A 307 1.41 19.15 -6.48
C SER A 307 1.81 20.06 -5.30
N ALA A 308 1.41 19.74 -4.07
CA ALA A 308 1.73 20.53 -2.90
C ALA A 308 3.16 20.29 -2.39
N GLY A 309 3.69 21.27 -1.64
CA GLY A 309 5.05 21.22 -1.12
C GLY A 309 6.08 21.38 -2.23
N THR A 310 7.12 20.55 -2.22
CA THR A 310 8.14 20.51 -3.28
C THR A 310 7.66 19.77 -4.53
N ALA A 311 6.56 19.00 -4.42
CA ALA A 311 6.05 18.10 -5.45
C ALA A 311 7.09 17.07 -5.96
N THR A 312 8.15 16.77 -5.18
CA THR A 312 9.24 15.88 -5.60
C THR A 312 8.71 14.53 -6.10
N SER A 313 7.92 13.83 -5.28
CA SER A 313 7.36 12.51 -5.67
C SER A 313 6.46 12.60 -6.90
N ARG A 314 5.70 13.69 -7.05
CA ARG A 314 4.82 13.88 -8.21
C ARG A 314 5.64 14.11 -9.48
N ASN A 315 6.71 14.89 -9.40
CA ASN A 315 7.59 15.18 -10.53
C ASN A 315 8.36 13.92 -10.94
N ASP A 316 8.89 13.17 -9.98
CA ASP A 316 9.50 11.86 -10.21
C ASP A 316 8.48 10.90 -10.89
N MET A 317 7.24 10.82 -10.39
CA MET A 317 6.19 10.01 -11.04
C MET A 317 5.95 10.41 -12.50
N LEU A 318 5.91 11.72 -12.80
CA LEU A 318 5.71 12.23 -14.15
C LEU A 318 6.92 12.01 -15.06
N SER A 319 8.13 11.98 -14.51
CA SER A 319 9.38 11.76 -15.25
C SER A 319 9.64 10.28 -15.55
N GLN A 320 8.77 9.38 -15.10
CA GLN A 320 8.88 7.93 -15.32
C GLN A 320 10.14 7.28 -14.74
N THR A 321 10.64 7.81 -13.62
CA THR A 321 11.75 7.17 -12.88
C THR A 321 11.28 5.89 -12.20
N ASP A 322 12.16 4.89 -12.09
CA ASP A 322 11.95 3.69 -11.29
C ASP A 322 12.18 3.91 -9.80
N ALA A 323 12.74 5.07 -9.41
CA ALA A 323 13.10 5.43 -8.06
C ALA A 323 12.36 6.71 -7.62
N VAL A 324 11.03 6.64 -7.51
CA VAL A 324 10.23 7.79 -7.06
C VAL A 324 10.46 8.00 -5.58
N ARG A 325 11.05 9.15 -5.22
CA ARG A 325 11.42 9.46 -3.83
C ARG A 325 10.18 9.68 -2.97
N VAL A 326 10.13 9.02 -1.83
CA VAL A 326 9.01 9.10 -0.87
C VAL A 326 9.54 9.09 0.57
N ARG A 327 8.71 9.48 1.54
CA ARG A 327 9.02 9.28 2.96
C ARG A 327 8.65 7.90 3.46
N SER A 328 7.68 7.27 2.82
CA SER A 328 7.23 5.94 3.18
C SER A 328 6.41 5.34 2.05
N CYS A 329 6.49 4.02 1.91
CA CYS A 329 5.65 3.20 1.06
C CYS A 329 5.57 1.77 1.65
N TRP A 330 4.64 0.97 1.14
CA TRP A 330 4.60 -0.46 1.43
C TRP A 330 4.07 -1.24 0.23
N GLY A 331 2.88 -0.87 -0.27
CA GLY A 331 2.42 -1.22 -1.62
C GLY A 331 2.36 -2.72 -1.91
N GLY A 332 2.06 -3.51 -0.87
CA GLY A 332 1.90 -4.97 -0.94
C GLY A 332 3.18 -5.79 -1.07
N MET A 333 4.28 -5.18 -1.50
CA MET A 333 5.59 -5.81 -1.66
C MET A 333 6.68 -4.76 -1.48
N VAL A 334 7.60 -4.98 -0.54
CA VAL A 334 8.69 -4.04 -0.24
C VAL A 334 10.00 -4.78 0.01
N ALA A 335 11.07 -4.25 -0.57
CA ALA A 335 12.44 -4.69 -0.34
C ALA A 335 13.15 -3.74 0.64
N TYR A 336 13.92 -4.28 1.57
CA TYR A 336 14.79 -3.55 2.49
C TYR A 336 16.22 -4.07 2.43
N GLU A 337 17.19 -3.26 2.83
CA GLU A 337 18.51 -3.77 3.21
C GLU A 337 18.41 -4.52 4.54
N ALA A 338 18.80 -5.79 4.55
CA ALA A 338 18.57 -6.67 5.69
C ALA A 338 19.39 -6.28 6.93
N HIS A 339 20.54 -5.63 6.74
CA HIS A 339 21.45 -5.32 7.85
C HIS A 339 20.82 -4.41 8.92
N TRP A 340 19.84 -3.56 8.57
CA TRP A 340 19.08 -2.75 9.54
C TRP A 340 18.18 -3.58 10.46
N PHE A 341 17.85 -4.80 10.06
CA PHE A 341 16.92 -5.71 10.73
C PHE A 341 17.62 -6.90 11.38
N GLN A 342 18.95 -6.95 11.33
CA GLN A 342 19.78 -8.00 11.90
C GLN A 342 20.76 -7.44 12.92
N ASP A 343 21.02 -8.20 13.98
CA ASP A 343 22.08 -7.90 14.94
C ASP A 343 23.45 -8.11 14.28
N GLN A 344 24.09 -7.01 13.87
CA GLN A 344 25.36 -7.06 13.15
C GLN A 344 26.51 -7.64 13.98
N THR A 345 26.44 -7.54 15.32
CA THR A 345 27.50 -8.04 16.23
C THR A 345 27.67 -9.56 16.17
N ARG A 346 26.69 -10.28 15.63
CA ARG A 346 26.75 -11.73 15.42
C ARG A 346 27.59 -12.13 14.21
N PHE A 347 27.83 -11.18 13.30
CA PHE A 347 28.58 -11.40 12.05
C PHE A 347 29.94 -10.70 12.07
N GLU A 348 30.28 -10.00 13.16
CA GLU A 348 31.61 -9.43 13.38
C GLU A 348 32.55 -10.52 13.89
N ASP A 349 33.74 -10.62 13.29
CA ASP A 349 34.79 -11.52 13.77
C ASP A 349 35.27 -11.04 15.15
N LYS A 350 35.07 -11.88 16.19
CA LYS A 350 35.59 -11.56 17.53
C LYS A 350 37.13 -11.51 17.46
N PRO A 351 37.79 -10.42 17.90
CA PRO A 351 39.24 -10.43 18.02
C PRO A 351 39.67 -11.49 19.04
N ALA A 352 40.68 -12.28 18.70
CA ALA A 352 41.13 -13.48 19.41
C ALA A 352 41.54 -13.28 20.88
N ASN A 353 41.55 -12.05 21.39
CA ASN A 353 41.97 -11.69 22.75
C ASN A 353 40.86 -11.09 23.64
N ALA A 354 39.59 -11.11 23.22
CA ALA A 354 38.49 -10.65 24.08
C ALA A 354 38.09 -11.74 25.08
N THR A 355 38.66 -11.69 26.29
CA THR A 355 38.23 -12.48 27.44
C THR A 355 36.75 -12.18 27.71
N SER A 356 35.93 -13.22 27.71
CA SER A 356 34.49 -13.15 27.84
C SER A 356 34.07 -12.75 29.26
N SER A 357 33.93 -11.44 29.49
CA SER A 357 33.01 -10.92 30.50
C SER A 357 31.76 -10.39 29.79
N ALA A 358 30.85 -11.29 29.42
CA ALA A 358 29.53 -10.90 28.93
C ALA A 358 28.70 -10.37 30.11
N GLN A 359 28.95 -9.11 30.49
CA GLN A 359 28.02 -8.34 31.29
C GLN A 359 26.77 -8.09 30.44
N HIS A 360 25.62 -8.53 30.93
CA HIS A 360 24.30 -8.19 30.39
C HIS A 360 24.07 -6.66 30.49
N THR A 361 24.68 -5.89 29.60
CA THR A 361 24.21 -4.53 29.29
C THR A 361 23.06 -4.67 28.32
N SER A 362 21.90 -4.12 28.67
CA SER A 362 20.75 -3.98 27.77
C SER A 362 21.23 -3.46 26.41
N PRO A 363 20.79 -4.03 25.28
CA PRO A 363 21.26 -3.61 23.97
C PRO A 363 21.00 -2.12 23.79
N ASP A 364 22.02 -1.38 23.35
CA ASP A 364 21.89 0.02 22.96
C ASP A 364 20.70 0.14 21.99
N PRO A 365 19.63 0.89 22.32
CA PRO A 365 18.47 1.07 21.44
C PRO A 365 18.87 1.59 20.05
N ALA A 366 19.99 2.31 19.95
CA ALA A 366 20.52 2.81 18.69
C ALA A 366 21.16 1.71 17.82
N ARG A 367 21.43 0.52 18.37
CA ARG A 367 21.97 -0.64 17.66
C ARG A 367 21.00 -1.80 17.51
N ALA A 368 19.88 -1.78 18.24
CA ALA A 368 18.87 -2.83 18.16
C ALA A 368 18.34 -3.01 16.72
N PRO A 369 18.06 -4.24 16.26
CA PRO A 369 17.43 -4.47 14.96
C PRO A 369 16.08 -3.76 14.82
N LEU A 370 15.79 -3.20 13.64
CA LEU A 370 14.50 -2.57 13.36
C LEU A 370 13.35 -3.58 13.44
N ARG A 371 12.26 -3.18 14.11
CA ARG A 371 11.02 -3.97 14.24
C ARG A 371 9.81 -3.07 14.07
N PHE A 372 8.71 -3.63 13.58
CA PHE A 372 7.46 -2.89 13.46
C PHE A 372 6.96 -2.48 14.83
N ARG A 373 6.42 -1.27 14.90
CA ARG A 373 5.79 -0.71 16.10
C ARG A 373 4.48 -0.02 15.73
N TYR A 374 3.77 0.43 16.76
CA TYR A 374 2.53 1.17 16.64
C TYR A 374 2.58 2.44 17.49
N GLU A 375 1.65 3.36 17.28
CA GLU A 375 1.48 4.54 18.12
C GLU A 375 0.67 4.21 19.37
N GLU A 376 1.19 4.54 20.54
CA GLU A 376 0.57 4.22 21.84
C GLU A 376 -0.57 5.20 22.20
N ASP A 377 -0.54 6.40 21.64
CA ASP A 377 -1.55 7.43 21.85
C ASP A 377 -2.94 6.93 21.46
N VAL A 378 -3.93 7.14 22.34
CA VAL A 378 -5.27 6.53 22.21
C VAL A 378 -5.98 6.94 20.92
N PHE A 379 -5.95 8.23 20.55
CA PHE A 379 -6.66 8.74 19.38
C PHE A 379 -5.73 9.17 18.23
N TRP A 380 -4.57 8.54 18.14
CA TRP A 380 -3.64 8.74 17.05
C TRP A 380 -3.18 7.38 16.49
N ASP A 381 -3.41 7.17 15.18
CA ASP A 381 -2.90 5.99 14.49
C ASP A 381 -2.01 6.37 13.32
N ALA A 382 -0.93 5.61 13.20
CA ALA A 382 -0.02 5.59 12.07
C ALA A 382 0.11 4.15 11.58
N SER A 383 0.31 3.95 10.29
CA SER A 383 0.62 2.61 9.76
C SER A 383 1.97 2.14 10.31
N GLU A 384 2.03 0.90 10.80
CA GLU A 384 3.25 0.22 11.19
C GLU A 384 4.27 0.19 10.05
N CYS A 385 3.78 0.05 8.80
CA CYS A 385 4.61 0.10 7.59
C CYS A 385 5.16 1.50 7.29
N CYS A 386 4.52 2.56 7.77
CA CYS A 386 5.08 3.90 7.70
C CYS A 386 6.10 4.14 8.81
N LEU A 387 5.79 3.69 10.02
CA LEU A 387 6.67 3.85 11.18
C LEU A 387 8.02 3.16 10.97
N ILE A 388 8.04 1.95 10.38
CA ILE A 388 9.29 1.24 10.10
C ILE A 388 10.20 2.00 9.11
N ASN A 389 9.63 2.67 8.10
CA ASN A 389 10.37 3.51 7.16
C ASN A 389 10.91 4.78 7.83
N ALA A 390 10.17 5.32 8.79
CA ALA A 390 10.62 6.47 9.57
C ALA A 390 11.75 6.10 10.54
N ASP A 391 11.64 4.94 11.20
CA ASP A 391 12.70 4.41 12.06
C ASP A 391 13.97 4.13 11.25
N LEU A 392 13.83 3.56 10.04
CA LEU A 392 14.93 3.36 9.12
C LEU A 392 15.62 4.67 8.72
N GLN A 393 14.87 5.69 8.32
CA GLN A 393 15.43 7.01 7.99
C GLN A 393 16.16 7.64 9.17
N TYR A 394 15.57 7.56 10.36
CA TYR A 394 16.19 8.06 11.57
C TYR A 394 17.48 7.30 11.91
N ARG A 395 17.50 5.97 11.73
CA ARG A 395 18.70 5.15 11.94
C ARG A 395 19.82 5.45 10.95
N ARG A 396 19.47 5.78 9.71
CA ARG A 396 20.44 6.14 8.66
C ARG A 396 21.06 7.52 8.87
N THR A 397 20.33 8.47 9.43
CA THR A 397 20.70 9.90 9.36
C THR A 397 20.68 10.65 10.69
N GLY A 398 20.07 10.09 11.73
CA GLY A 398 19.84 10.75 13.01
C GLY A 398 18.78 11.87 12.97
N ARG A 399 18.01 12.01 11.88
CA ARG A 399 17.01 13.07 11.71
C ARG A 399 15.62 12.50 11.44
N GLY A 400 14.56 13.17 11.90
CA GLY A 400 13.18 12.75 11.63
C GLY A 400 12.79 12.87 10.16
N MET A 401 13.28 13.92 9.49
CA MET A 401 13.02 14.23 8.08
C MET A 401 14.32 14.58 7.33
N PRO A 402 15.20 13.60 7.04
CA PRO A 402 16.47 13.85 6.34
C PRO A 402 16.27 14.34 4.91
N ALA A 403 17.29 14.97 4.31
CA ALA A 403 17.24 15.37 2.90
C ALA A 403 17.13 14.15 1.97
N ASP A 404 17.98 13.15 2.16
CA ASP A 404 17.80 11.85 1.50
C ASP A 404 16.96 10.94 2.38
N SER A 405 15.78 10.52 1.90
CA SER A 405 15.00 9.48 2.58
C SER A 405 15.58 8.10 2.31
N GLY A 406 16.23 7.90 1.14
CA GLY A 406 16.52 6.64 0.47
C GLY A 406 15.41 5.58 0.58
N ILE A 407 14.16 6.05 0.59
CA ILE A 407 12.96 5.22 0.45
C ILE A 407 12.34 5.57 -0.91
N TYR A 408 12.11 4.55 -1.72
CA TYR A 408 11.61 4.72 -3.08
C TYR A 408 10.38 3.86 -3.32
N VAL A 409 9.46 4.37 -4.13
CA VAL A 409 8.39 3.54 -4.70
C VAL A 409 8.68 3.35 -6.19
N ASN A 410 8.50 2.13 -6.70
CA ASN A 410 8.83 1.76 -8.06
C ASN A 410 7.56 1.52 -8.89
N PRO A 411 7.14 2.46 -9.77
CA PRO A 411 5.88 2.36 -10.50
C PRO A 411 5.89 1.36 -11.67
N TYR A 412 7.06 0.82 -12.04
CA TYR A 412 7.16 -0.28 -12.99
C TYR A 412 6.63 -1.60 -12.39
N ILE A 413 6.78 -1.76 -11.07
CA ILE A 413 6.45 -2.97 -10.32
C ILE A 413 5.05 -2.81 -9.73
N ARG A 414 4.07 -3.53 -10.30
CA ARG A 414 2.67 -3.41 -9.87
C ARG A 414 2.13 -4.75 -9.43
N VAL A 415 1.48 -4.75 -8.26
CA VAL A 415 0.87 -5.94 -7.65
C VAL A 415 -0.62 -5.70 -7.45
N ALA A 416 -1.40 -6.77 -7.29
CA ALA A 416 -2.85 -6.65 -7.09
C ALA A 416 -3.42 -7.73 -6.19
N TYR A 417 -4.53 -7.43 -5.52
CA TYR A 417 -5.21 -8.37 -4.64
C TYR A 417 -6.00 -9.48 -5.38
N ASP A 418 -6.06 -9.41 -6.71
CA ASP A 418 -6.66 -10.46 -7.55
C ASP A 418 -5.97 -10.57 -8.92
N GLU A 419 -5.95 -11.79 -9.47
CA GLU A 419 -5.30 -12.10 -10.76
C GLU A 419 -5.89 -11.31 -11.93
N LYS A 420 -7.20 -11.03 -11.88
CA LYS A 420 -7.86 -10.26 -12.93
C LYS A 420 -7.35 -8.83 -12.92
N THR A 421 -7.35 -8.14 -11.79
CA THR A 421 -6.80 -6.79 -11.68
C THR A 421 -5.36 -6.77 -12.16
N LEU A 422 -4.50 -7.69 -11.69
CA LEU A 422 -3.10 -7.78 -12.14
C LEU A 422 -2.98 -7.83 -13.67
N SER A 423 -3.77 -8.68 -14.32
CA SER A 423 -3.76 -8.83 -15.79
C SER A 423 -4.14 -7.56 -16.55
N TRP A 424 -4.99 -6.71 -15.94
CA TRP A 424 -5.45 -5.46 -16.55
C TRP A 424 -4.45 -4.31 -16.38
N LEU A 425 -3.54 -4.37 -15.40
CA LEU A 425 -2.62 -3.26 -15.10
C LEU A 425 -1.66 -2.94 -16.25
N ASN A 426 -1.33 -3.91 -17.12
CA ASN A 426 -0.50 -3.65 -18.30
C ASN A 426 -1.23 -2.82 -19.36
N TRP A 427 -2.56 -2.92 -19.43
CA TRP A 427 -3.39 -2.15 -20.34
C TRP A 427 -3.77 -0.80 -19.76
N THR A 428 -4.19 -0.74 -18.50
CA THR A 428 -4.68 0.49 -17.87
C THR A 428 -3.58 1.48 -17.57
N ARG A 429 -2.32 1.03 -17.40
CA ARG A 429 -1.18 1.93 -17.21
C ARG A 429 -0.91 2.80 -18.42
N ARG A 430 -1.14 2.29 -19.63
CA ARG A 430 -0.79 2.99 -20.87
C ARG A 430 -1.35 4.42 -20.95
N PRO A 431 -2.67 4.66 -20.84
CA PRO A 431 -3.23 6.01 -20.94
C PRO A 431 -3.20 6.82 -19.64
N GLU A 432 -2.71 6.27 -18.52
CA GLU A 432 -2.93 6.86 -17.18
C GLU A 432 -2.34 8.27 -17.01
N ARG A 433 -1.37 8.66 -17.86
CA ARG A 433 -0.81 10.03 -17.87
C ARG A 433 -1.86 11.10 -18.13
N LEU A 434 -2.94 10.77 -18.86
CA LEU A 434 -4.08 11.67 -19.07
C LEU A 434 -4.77 12.05 -17.76
N TYR A 435 -4.69 11.19 -16.74
CA TYR A 435 -5.33 11.44 -15.45
C TYR A 435 -4.68 12.59 -14.69
N SER A 436 -3.41 12.91 -14.97
CA SER A 436 -2.68 13.98 -14.29
C SER A 436 -3.35 15.35 -14.40
N ILE A 437 -4.00 15.65 -15.52
CA ILE A 437 -4.72 16.91 -15.76
C ILE A 437 -5.91 17.04 -14.79
N PHE A 438 -6.68 15.96 -14.64
CA PHE A 438 -7.85 15.92 -13.76
C PHE A 438 -7.47 15.69 -12.30
N HIS A 439 -6.30 15.11 -12.03
CA HIS A 439 -5.82 14.80 -10.69
C HIS A 439 -5.67 16.06 -9.83
N ASP A 440 -5.03 17.11 -10.35
CA ASP A 440 -4.86 18.36 -9.59
C ASP A 440 -6.20 19.06 -9.32
N ILE A 441 -7.11 19.08 -10.29
CA ILE A 441 -8.46 19.63 -10.13
C ILE A 441 -9.21 18.87 -9.03
N LEU A 442 -9.22 17.54 -9.10
CA LEU A 442 -9.95 16.69 -8.15
C LEU A 442 -9.33 16.72 -6.75
N ASN A 443 -8.00 16.78 -6.64
CA ASN A 443 -7.34 16.98 -5.34
C ASN A 443 -7.84 18.24 -4.66
N HIS A 444 -7.85 19.36 -5.38
CA HIS A 444 -8.31 20.64 -4.84
C HIS A 444 -9.80 20.57 -4.43
N MET A 445 -10.65 19.97 -5.27
CA MET A 445 -12.08 19.81 -4.98
C MET A 445 -12.36 18.94 -3.75
N VAL A 446 -11.51 17.94 -3.46
CA VAL A 446 -11.67 17.00 -2.34
C VAL A 446 -10.87 17.45 -1.10
N GLY A 447 -10.13 18.56 -1.17
CA GLY A 447 -9.42 19.13 -0.02
C GLY A 447 -8.05 18.50 0.26
N PHE A 448 -7.36 17.98 -0.78
CA PHE A 448 -5.96 17.56 -0.69
C PHE A 448 -4.99 18.72 -0.99
N PRO A 449 -3.80 18.74 -0.36
CA PRO A 449 -3.32 17.80 0.66
C PRO A 449 -3.94 18.05 2.04
N SER A 450 -4.05 17.01 2.86
CA SER A 450 -4.49 17.16 4.25
C SER A 450 -3.37 17.71 5.14
N VAL A 451 -3.73 18.55 6.11
CA VAL A 451 -2.80 19.00 7.15
C VAL A 451 -2.56 17.87 8.16
N ASN A 452 -1.29 17.64 8.51
CA ASN A 452 -0.90 16.76 9.61
C ASN A 452 -0.35 17.61 10.75
N ALA A 453 -1.00 17.55 11.92
CA ALA A 453 -0.67 18.37 13.08
C ALA A 453 0.71 18.06 13.70
N ARG A 454 1.24 16.85 13.50
CA ARG A 454 2.55 16.43 14.03
C ARG A 454 3.68 16.64 13.03
N MET A 455 3.38 17.10 11.81
CA MET A 455 4.39 17.28 10.77
C MET A 455 5.46 18.28 11.23
N GLY A 456 6.72 17.84 11.22
CA GLY A 456 7.87 18.66 11.62
C GLY A 456 8.38 18.40 13.03
N ASP A 457 7.71 17.57 13.83
CA ASP A 457 8.26 17.15 15.13
C ASP A 457 9.56 16.37 14.93
N GLU A 458 10.62 16.75 15.64
CA GLU A 458 11.90 16.03 15.63
C GLU A 458 11.97 14.99 16.76
N PRO A 459 12.53 13.80 16.50
CA PRO A 459 12.66 12.76 17.53
C PRO A 459 13.39 13.25 18.78
N GLY A 460 12.86 12.92 19.96
CA GLY A 460 13.38 13.35 21.26
C GLY A 460 12.87 14.70 21.74
N GLN A 461 12.21 15.50 20.89
CA GLN A 461 11.58 16.75 21.30
C GLN A 461 10.36 16.49 22.19
N THR A 462 10.22 17.26 23.27
CA THR A 462 8.98 17.30 24.05
C THR A 462 7.98 18.22 23.35
N VAL A 463 6.84 17.68 22.94
CA VAL A 463 5.77 18.37 22.21
C VAL A 463 4.49 18.33 23.03
N THR A 464 3.75 19.44 23.03
CA THR A 464 2.45 19.54 23.68
C THR A 464 1.34 19.56 22.64
N ASP A 465 0.59 18.46 22.56
CA ASP A 465 -0.59 18.34 21.72
C ASP A 465 -1.81 18.90 22.45
N THR A 466 -2.77 19.47 21.70
CA THR A 466 -4.06 19.91 22.25
C THR A 466 -5.16 18.98 21.75
N VAL A 467 -5.88 18.34 22.68
CA VAL A 467 -6.93 17.35 22.37
C VAL A 467 -8.25 17.74 23.02
N TRP A 468 -9.36 17.35 22.41
CA TRP A 468 -10.68 17.57 22.98
C TRP A 468 -11.03 16.43 23.92
N GLU A 469 -11.43 16.76 25.15
CA GLU A 469 -11.90 15.79 26.14
C GLU A 469 -13.37 16.09 26.48
N TYR A 470 -14.21 15.06 26.43
CA TYR A 470 -15.62 15.17 26.82
C TYR A 470 -15.77 15.24 28.34
N GLU A 471 -16.71 16.03 28.83
CA GLU A 471 -17.07 16.06 30.26
C GLU A 471 -17.65 14.71 30.73
N ASP A 472 -18.54 14.12 29.92
CA ASP A 472 -19.02 12.75 30.10
C ASP A 472 -18.65 11.92 28.86
N PRO A 473 -17.55 11.15 28.90
CA PRO A 473 -17.14 10.30 27.79
C PRO A 473 -18.19 9.29 27.36
N SER A 474 -19.00 8.76 28.29
CA SER A 474 -19.99 7.73 27.96
C SER A 474 -21.10 8.29 27.08
N ARG A 475 -21.53 9.54 27.34
CA ARG A 475 -22.49 10.26 26.51
C ARG A 475 -21.84 10.82 25.24
N GLY A 476 -20.64 11.39 25.32
CA GLY A 476 -19.95 11.99 24.18
C GLY A 476 -19.59 11.00 23.07
N PHE A 477 -19.40 9.71 23.39
CA PHE A 477 -19.17 8.65 22.41
C PHE A 477 -20.43 7.86 22.02
N ALA A 478 -21.62 8.24 22.51
CA ALA A 478 -22.87 7.58 22.12
C ALA A 478 -23.20 7.87 20.65
N HIS A 479 -23.77 6.88 19.95
CA HIS A 479 -24.14 7.03 18.53
C HIS A 479 -25.16 8.16 18.29
N ASN A 480 -25.98 8.48 19.30
CA ASN A 480 -27.00 9.52 19.27
C ASN A 480 -26.63 10.75 20.13
N ALA A 481 -25.33 10.98 20.36
CA ALA A 481 -24.85 12.11 21.16
C ALA A 481 -25.40 13.45 20.63
N THR A 482 -26.08 14.18 21.52
CA THR A 482 -26.60 15.52 21.24
C THR A 482 -25.50 16.58 21.42
N ARG A 483 -25.78 17.84 21.03
CA ARG A 483 -24.81 18.94 21.20
C ARG A 483 -24.39 19.13 22.67
N THR A 484 -25.27 18.87 23.62
CA THR A 484 -24.97 18.92 25.06
C THR A 484 -24.09 17.75 25.51
N ASP A 485 -24.25 16.58 24.90
CA ASP A 485 -23.42 15.40 25.21
C ASP A 485 -21.99 15.53 24.68
N LEU A 486 -21.77 16.39 23.69
CA LEU A 486 -20.46 16.73 23.15
C LEU A 486 -19.73 17.84 23.94
N ALA A 487 -20.32 18.31 25.05
CA ALA A 487 -19.67 19.27 25.94
C ALA A 487 -18.33 18.72 26.47
N GLY A 488 -17.35 19.60 26.59
CA GLY A 488 -15.96 19.21 26.79
C GLY A 488 -15.05 20.42 26.90
N HIS A 489 -13.76 20.16 27.03
CA HIS A 489 -12.73 21.18 27.09
C HIS A 489 -11.48 20.74 26.33
N TRP A 490 -10.64 21.71 25.98
CA TRP A 490 -9.33 21.44 25.39
C TRP A 490 -8.33 21.10 26.48
N ALA A 491 -7.78 19.89 26.43
CA ALA A 491 -6.72 19.42 27.30
C ALA A 491 -5.37 19.45 26.56
N LYS A 492 -4.29 19.71 27.31
CA LYS A 492 -2.92 19.69 26.79
C LYS A 492 -2.25 18.40 27.22
N ILE A 493 -1.81 17.59 26.25
CA ILE A 493 -1.08 16.35 26.50
C ILE A 493 0.36 16.55 26.05
N THR A 494 1.30 16.25 26.94
CA THR A 494 2.74 16.32 26.62
C THR A 494 3.26 14.94 26.28
N ARG A 495 3.99 14.83 25.16
CA ARG A 495 4.66 13.59 24.74
C ARG A 495 6.06 13.88 24.24
N THR A 496 6.90 12.85 24.22
CA THR A 496 8.18 12.90 23.51
C THR A 496 7.97 12.42 22.09
N ALA A 497 8.34 13.22 21.10
CA ALA A 497 8.24 12.86 19.69
C ALA A 497 9.14 11.66 19.37
N LYS A 498 8.56 10.66 18.70
CA LYS A 498 9.27 9.51 18.12
C LYS A 498 9.45 9.76 16.61
N PRO A 499 10.33 9.03 15.91
CA PRO A 499 10.37 9.09 14.45
C PRO A 499 9.00 8.82 13.82
N GLY A 500 8.72 9.40 12.64
CA GLY A 500 7.47 9.13 11.92
C GLY A 500 6.33 10.10 12.22
N SER A 501 6.66 11.34 12.58
CA SER A 501 5.68 12.41 12.83
C SER A 501 4.73 12.68 11.64
N TYR A 502 5.16 12.34 10.42
CA TYR A 502 4.38 12.41 9.18
C TYR A 502 3.48 11.19 8.90
N CYS A 503 3.60 10.09 9.64
CA CYS A 503 2.92 8.82 9.33
C CYS A 503 1.46 8.77 9.78
N GLY A 504 1.11 9.44 10.86
CA GLY A 504 -0.18 9.28 11.52
C GLY A 504 -1.21 10.36 11.24
N SER A 505 -2.40 10.15 11.79
CA SER A 505 -3.47 11.15 11.84
C SER A 505 -4.39 10.86 13.04
N PRO A 506 -5.24 11.83 13.45
CA PRO A 506 -6.24 11.59 14.49
C PRO A 506 -7.20 10.46 14.06
N ASN A 507 -7.05 9.30 14.69
CA ASN A 507 -7.77 8.09 14.35
C ASN A 507 -7.61 7.06 15.48
N LEU A 508 -8.54 6.11 15.55
CA LEU A 508 -8.44 4.96 16.44
C LEU A 508 -9.10 3.74 15.77
N LEU A 509 -8.27 2.80 15.37
CA LEU A 509 -8.64 1.51 14.79
C LEU A 509 -8.43 0.44 15.85
N VAL A 510 -9.49 -0.28 16.19
CA VAL A 510 -9.48 -1.34 17.22
C VAL A 510 -9.92 -2.66 16.65
N MET A 511 -9.37 -3.76 17.16
CA MET A 511 -9.83 -5.11 16.83
C MET A 511 -11.22 -5.35 17.44
N ASN A 512 -12.08 -6.06 16.71
CA ASN A 512 -13.36 -6.57 17.21
C ASN A 512 -13.08 -7.85 17.98
N GLU A 513 -13.59 -7.94 19.22
CA GLU A 513 -13.29 -9.04 20.13
C GLU A 513 -14.51 -9.89 20.45
N GLY A 514 -15.70 -9.36 20.19
CA GLY A 514 -16.96 -10.08 20.37
C GLY A 514 -18.00 -9.73 19.30
N PRO A 515 -19.08 -10.52 19.18
CA PRO A 515 -20.17 -10.27 18.23
C PRO A 515 -20.83 -8.90 18.40
N GLU A 516 -20.77 -8.33 19.60
CA GLU A 516 -21.28 -6.99 19.93
C GLU A 516 -20.51 -5.85 19.27
N ASP A 517 -19.29 -6.11 18.78
CA ASP A 517 -18.47 -5.09 18.13
C ASP A 517 -18.86 -4.84 16.66
N GLY A 518 -19.70 -5.71 16.08
CA GLY A 518 -20.23 -5.61 14.73
C GLY A 518 -19.58 -6.60 13.74
N GLU A 519 -19.95 -6.48 12.46
CA GLU A 519 -19.34 -7.27 11.39
C GLU A 519 -17.91 -6.80 11.09
N GLY A 520 -17.04 -7.74 10.70
CA GLY A 520 -15.62 -7.48 10.45
C GLY A 520 -14.72 -7.80 11.65
N ARG A 521 -13.40 -7.74 11.46
CA ARG A 521 -12.39 -8.01 12.49
C ARG A 521 -11.88 -6.78 13.19
N TRP A 522 -12.14 -5.61 12.65
CA TRP A 522 -11.73 -4.36 13.28
C TRP A 522 -12.72 -3.26 12.92
N ARG A 523 -12.72 -2.19 13.70
CA ARG A 523 -13.56 -1.02 13.45
C ARG A 523 -12.85 0.26 13.78
N LYS A 524 -13.37 1.35 13.20
CA LYS A 524 -12.93 2.71 13.50
C LYS A 524 -13.77 3.30 14.61
N MET A 525 -13.13 3.72 15.68
CA MET A 525 -13.77 4.43 16.78
C MET A 525 -13.84 5.94 16.46
N PRO A 526 -14.90 6.64 16.88
CA PRO A 526 -14.97 8.09 16.79
C PRO A 526 -13.86 8.73 17.62
N VAL A 527 -13.21 9.74 17.04
CA VAL A 527 -12.24 10.60 17.74
C VAL A 527 -13.01 11.74 18.40
N PRO A 528 -12.70 12.12 19.66
CA PRO A 528 -13.29 13.29 20.31
C PRO A 528 -13.20 14.56 19.45
N ARG A 529 -14.32 15.28 19.33
CA ARG A 529 -14.37 16.54 18.61
C ARG A 529 -15.27 17.53 19.34
N PRO A 530 -14.94 18.83 19.32
CA PRO A 530 -15.82 19.85 19.83
C PRO A 530 -17.14 19.88 19.04
N PRO A 531 -18.25 20.32 19.67
CA PRO A 531 -19.51 20.49 18.97
C PRO A 531 -19.32 21.48 17.81
N LYS A 532 -19.87 21.13 16.65
CA LYS A 532 -19.88 22.04 15.48
C LYS A 532 -20.61 23.33 15.87
N ALA A 533 -19.97 24.47 15.61
CA ALA A 533 -20.47 25.79 15.94
C ALA A 533 -21.87 26.02 15.36
#